data_AF-A0A3C1Z0J5-F1
#
_entry.id   AF-A0A3C1Z0J5-F1
#
_cell.length_a   1.000
_cell.length_b   1.000
_cell.length_c   1.000
_cell.angle_alpha   90.00
_cell.angle_beta   90.00
_cell.angle_gamma   90.00
#
_symmetry.space_group_name_H-M   'P 1'
#
loop_
_entity.id
_entity.type
_entity.pdbx_description
1 polymer ?
#
loop_
_entity_poly.entity_id
_entity_poly.type
_entity_poly.pdbx_seq_one_letter_code
_entity_poly.pdbx_strand_id
1 'polypeptide(L)'
;MADVNSMYQARMRSDDIKAQIEKLEGLAHATVVHPTFDAFDGETEAMLARMFGGTHQYVESYKYAMLGEAEAIVNLPESAQEPQTRDIPKKGLQQRRQLLQSILTELQGLEAQEVDALTGEDREDPPGPS
;
A
#
# COMPACT_ATOMS: atom_id res chain seq x y z
N MET A 1 -11.52 36.72 5.03
CA MET A 1 -11.70 35.98 3.76
C MET A 1 -10.37 35.37 3.38
N ALA A 2 -10.24 34.07 3.61
CA ALA A 2 -9.20 33.21 3.08
C ALA A 2 -9.73 31.77 3.21
N ASP A 3 -10.78 31.47 2.44
CA ASP A 3 -11.22 30.11 2.17
C ASP A 3 -10.15 29.43 1.32
N VAL A 4 -9.10 28.90 1.96
CA VAL A 4 -8.00 28.22 1.27
C VAL A 4 -7.98 26.72 1.48
N ASN A 5 -8.94 26.14 2.23
CA ASN A 5 -8.86 24.71 2.58
C ASN A 5 -10.05 23.85 2.14
N SER A 6 -11.00 24.40 1.38
CA SER A 6 -12.20 23.65 0.95
C SER A 6 -12.00 22.79 -0.31
N MET A 7 -10.81 22.81 -0.91
CA MET A 7 -10.46 21.93 -2.03
C MET A 7 -9.77 20.64 -1.58
N TYR A 8 -9.53 20.48 -0.28
CA TYR A 8 -8.88 19.34 0.38
C TYR A 8 -9.87 18.39 1.09
N GLN A 9 -11.13 18.35 0.65
CA GLN A 9 -12.00 17.20 0.94
C GLN A 9 -12.02 16.31 -0.33
N ALA A 10 -11.62 15.04 -0.34
CA ALA A 10 -11.03 14.19 0.68
C ALA A 10 -10.34 13.03 -0.06
N ARG A 11 -9.17 13.26 -0.69
CA ARG A 11 -8.36 12.12 -1.18
C ARG A 11 -7.94 11.37 0.07
N MET A 12 -8.53 10.21 0.29
CA MET A 12 -8.23 9.40 1.45
C MET A 12 -6.82 8.82 1.27
N ARG A 13 -6.14 8.54 2.39
CA ARG A 13 -4.84 7.86 2.33
C ARG A 13 -5.01 6.49 1.64
N SER A 14 -6.19 5.89 1.77
CA SER A 14 -6.56 4.67 1.05
C SER A 14 -6.57 4.82 -0.48
N ASP A 15 -6.81 6.00 -1.03
CA ASP A 15 -6.83 6.20 -2.49
C ASP A 15 -5.44 6.13 -3.11
N ASP A 16 -4.42 6.58 -2.38
CA ASP A 16 -3.03 6.45 -2.80
C ASP A 16 -2.57 5.00 -2.81
N ILE A 17 -3.01 4.19 -1.83
CA ILE A 17 -2.70 2.76 -1.81
C ILE A 17 -3.43 2.03 -2.94
N LYS A 18 -4.70 2.36 -3.22
CA LYS A 18 -5.43 1.82 -4.38
C LYS A 18 -4.71 2.12 -5.70
N ALA A 19 -4.31 3.37 -5.92
CA ALA A 19 -3.59 3.77 -7.13
C ALA A 19 -2.28 2.98 -7.30
N GLN A 20 -1.57 2.71 -6.20
CA GLN A 20 -0.35 1.92 -6.24
C GLN A 20 -0.61 0.43 -6.54
N ILE A 21 -1.71 -0.14 -6.05
CA ILE A 21 -2.14 -1.50 -6.40
C ILE A 21 -2.49 -1.60 -7.89
N GLU A 22 -3.25 -0.64 -8.42
CA GLU A 22 -3.59 -0.60 -9.86
C GLU A 22 -2.35 -0.51 -10.74
N LYS A 23 -1.38 0.32 -10.33
CA LYS A 23 -0.08 0.43 -11.00
C LYS A 23 0.68 -0.90 -10.98
N LEU A 24 0.70 -1.60 -9.85
CA LEU A 24 1.32 -2.91 -9.72
C LEU A 24 0.68 -3.95 -10.65
N GLU A 25 -0.65 -3.95 -10.74
CA GLU A 25 -1.38 -4.84 -11.63
C GLU A 25 -1.09 -4.52 -13.09
N GLY A 26 -1.04 -3.26 -13.49
CA GLY A 26 -0.64 -2.85 -14.84
C GLY A 26 0.76 -3.36 -15.22
N LEU A 27 1.70 -3.28 -14.28
CA LEU A 27 3.06 -3.80 -14.47
C LEU A 27 3.07 -5.34 -14.61
N ALA A 28 2.29 -6.05 -13.79
CA ALA A 28 2.19 -7.51 -13.84
C ALA A 28 1.68 -8.04 -15.19
N HIS A 29 0.81 -7.30 -15.87
CA HIS A 29 0.29 -7.66 -17.19
C HIS A 29 1.25 -7.32 -18.34
N ALA A 30 2.13 -6.33 -18.16
CA ALA A 30 2.97 -5.78 -19.22
C ALA A 30 4.28 -6.57 -19.48
N THR A 31 4.75 -7.40 -18.55
CA THR A 31 6.15 -7.86 -18.59
C THR A 31 6.30 -9.39 -18.65
N VAL A 32 6.79 -9.88 -19.80
CA VAL A 32 7.23 -11.28 -20.03
C VAL A 32 8.70 -11.48 -19.60
N VAL A 33 9.43 -10.39 -19.34
CA VAL A 33 10.83 -10.36 -18.93
C VAL A 33 10.90 -9.72 -17.56
N HIS A 34 11.57 -10.38 -16.60
CA HIS A 34 11.87 -9.89 -15.24
C HIS A 34 12.29 -8.41 -15.26
N PRO A 35 11.43 -7.46 -14.88
CA PRO A 35 11.86 -6.10 -14.58
C PRO A 35 12.22 -6.08 -13.10
N THR A 36 13.39 -5.58 -12.73
CA THR A 36 13.59 -5.18 -11.33
C THR A 36 12.61 -4.04 -11.06
N PHE A 37 11.67 -4.26 -10.15
CA PHE A 37 10.60 -3.31 -9.82
C PHE A 37 11.09 -2.11 -9.01
N ASP A 38 12.39 -1.87 -8.98
CA ASP A 38 13.09 -0.91 -8.11
C ASP A 38 12.43 0.47 -8.11
N ALA A 39 11.98 0.96 -9.27
CA ALA A 39 11.30 2.26 -9.37
C ALA A 39 9.92 2.25 -8.71
N PHE A 40 9.14 1.19 -8.93
CA PHE A 40 7.84 1.00 -8.29
C PHE A 40 7.99 0.80 -6.78
N ASP A 41 8.95 -0.02 -6.39
CA ASP A 41 9.25 -0.37 -5.01
C ASP A 41 9.71 0.87 -4.21
N GLY A 42 10.62 1.67 -4.78
CA GLY A 42 11.07 2.92 -4.15
C GLY A 42 9.95 3.97 -4.03
N GLU A 43 9.07 4.08 -5.02
CA GLU A 43 7.89 4.95 -4.95
C GLU A 43 6.91 4.49 -3.87
N THR A 44 6.68 3.17 -3.77
CA THR A 44 5.79 2.58 -2.76
C THR A 44 6.34 2.81 -1.36
N GLU A 45 7.64 2.58 -1.14
CA GLU A 45 8.28 2.82 0.15
C GLU A 45 8.16 4.31 0.54
N ALA A 46 8.47 5.22 -0.38
CA ALA A 46 8.36 6.65 -0.13
C ALA A 46 6.91 7.07 0.17
N MET A 47 5.94 6.47 -0.51
CA MET A 47 4.51 6.68 -0.25
C MET A 47 4.12 6.23 1.16
N LEU A 48 4.48 5.01 1.55
CA LEU A 48 4.20 4.48 2.89
C LEU A 48 4.91 5.30 3.99
N ALA A 49 6.17 5.69 3.77
CA ALA A 49 6.94 6.49 4.71
C ALA A 49 6.35 7.89 4.91
N ARG A 50 5.82 8.51 3.85
CA ARG A 50 5.13 9.81 3.94
C ARG A 50 3.81 9.71 4.71
N MET A 51 3.07 8.61 4.59
CA MET A 51 1.78 8.43 5.26
C MET A 51 1.89 8.07 6.74
N PHE A 52 2.82 7.17 7.07
CA PHE A 52 2.87 6.54 8.39
C PHE A 52 4.16 6.81 9.16
N GLY A 53 5.16 7.42 8.51
CA GLY A 53 6.52 7.57 9.03
C GLY A 53 7.44 6.42 8.59
N GLY A 54 8.74 6.73 8.43
CA GLY A 54 9.72 5.79 7.87
C GLY A 54 10.03 4.56 8.74
N THR A 55 9.67 4.58 10.02
CA THR A 55 9.86 3.46 10.98
C THR A 55 8.56 2.71 11.25
N HIS A 56 7.50 2.96 10.47
CA HIS A 56 6.23 2.28 10.66
C HIS A 56 6.30 0.84 10.15
N GLN A 57 5.58 -0.07 10.82
CA GLN A 57 5.55 -1.50 10.48
C GLN A 57 5.21 -1.78 9.01
N TYR A 58 4.40 -0.92 8.36
CA TYR A 58 4.04 -1.07 6.95
C TYR A 58 5.23 -0.84 6.02
N VAL A 59 6.10 0.12 6.34
CA VAL A 59 7.34 0.37 5.59
C VAL A 59 8.30 -0.80 5.76
N GLU A 60 8.46 -1.29 6.99
CA GLU A 60 9.33 -2.43 7.29
C GLU A 60 8.85 -3.72 6.62
N SER A 61 7.55 -4.02 6.72
CA SER A 61 6.94 -5.21 6.10
C SER A 61 7.11 -5.21 4.59
N TYR A 62 7.02 -4.03 3.96
CA TYR A 62 7.26 -3.88 2.53
C TYR A 62 8.72 -4.16 2.16
N LYS A 63 9.68 -3.66 2.95
CA LYS A 63 11.12 -3.96 2.79
C LYS A 63 11.45 -5.44 2.93
N TYR A 64 10.85 -6.12 3.90
CA TYR A 64 11.06 -7.55 4.09
C TYR A 64 10.51 -8.38 2.92
N ALA A 65 9.36 -7.99 2.36
CA ALA A 65 8.82 -8.65 1.17
C ALA A 65 9.77 -8.54 -0.05
N MET A 66 10.45 -7.40 -0.21
CA MET A 66 11.47 -7.23 -1.26
C MET A 66 12.74 -8.05 -1.00
N LEU A 67 13.25 -8.07 0.24
CA LEU A 67 14.45 -8.81 0.59
C LEU A 67 14.29 -10.32 0.39
N GLY A 68 13.12 -10.87 0.77
CA GLY A 68 12.84 -12.30 0.58
C GLY A 68 12.84 -12.73 -0.89
N GLU A 69 12.46 -11.85 -1.82
CA GLU A 69 12.57 -12.11 -3.26
C GLU A 69 14.04 -12.15 -3.71
N ALA A 70 14.84 -11.17 -3.30
CA ALA A 70 16.26 -11.11 -3.63
C ALA A 70 17.02 -12.35 -3.09
N GLU A 71 16.73 -12.77 -1.87
CA GLU A 71 17.30 -13.99 -1.27
C GLU A 71 16.86 -15.26 -2.02
N ALA A 72 15.60 -15.33 -2.49
CA ALA A 72 15.11 -16.47 -3.25
C ALA A 72 15.81 -16.61 -4.61
N ILE A 73 16.19 -15.51 -5.25
CA ILE A 73 16.94 -15.51 -6.51
C ILE A 73 18.39 -15.94 -6.28
N VAL A 74 19.05 -15.41 -5.24
CA VAL A 74 20.47 -15.69 -4.95
C VAL A 74 20.68 -17.15 -4.52
N ASN A 75 19.73 -17.74 -3.80
CA ASN A 75 19.84 -19.12 -3.30
C ASN A 75 19.36 -20.18 -4.31
N LEU A 76 19.03 -19.80 -5.56
CA LEU A 76 18.54 -20.75 -6.55
C LEU A 76 19.71 -21.60 -7.13
N PRO A 77 19.66 -22.94 -7.04
CA PRO A 77 20.69 -23.79 -7.62
C PRO A 77 20.70 -23.67 -9.15
N GLU A 78 21.88 -23.73 -9.79
CA GLU A 78 22.05 -23.60 -11.25
C GLU A 78 21.14 -24.56 -12.05
N SER A 79 20.89 -25.77 -11.53
CA SER A 79 20.02 -26.79 -12.14
C SER A 79 18.52 -26.43 -12.15
N ALA A 80 18.09 -25.43 -11.37
CA ALA A 80 16.70 -24.99 -11.25
C ALA A 80 16.38 -23.75 -12.09
N GLN A 81 17.36 -23.24 -12.84
CA GLN A 81 17.29 -21.94 -13.50
C GLN A 81 16.25 -21.84 -14.63
N GLU A 82 15.72 -22.94 -15.19
CA GLU A 82 14.81 -22.86 -16.34
C GLU A 82 13.29 -22.81 -16.01
N PRO A 83 12.74 -23.60 -15.06
CA PRO A 83 11.31 -23.51 -14.72
C PRO A 83 11.01 -22.66 -13.47
N GLN A 84 11.80 -22.78 -12.39
CA GLN A 84 11.50 -22.15 -11.10
C GLN A 84 11.78 -20.64 -11.10
N THR A 85 12.79 -20.18 -11.84
CA THR A 85 13.15 -18.76 -11.97
C THR A 85 12.05 -17.92 -12.61
N ARG A 86 11.16 -18.52 -13.40
CA ARG A 86 10.02 -17.82 -14.03
C ARG A 86 8.91 -17.48 -13.05
N ASP A 87 8.80 -18.22 -11.94
CA ASP A 87 7.73 -18.02 -10.96
C ASP A 87 8.13 -17.10 -9.81
N ILE A 88 9.42 -16.86 -9.59
CA ILE A 88 9.90 -16.01 -8.49
C ILE A 88 9.35 -14.58 -8.58
N PRO A 89 9.40 -13.87 -9.74
CA PRO A 89 8.81 -12.53 -9.85
C PRO A 89 7.30 -12.53 -9.70
N LYS A 90 6.64 -13.55 -10.22
CA LYS A 90 5.18 -13.67 -10.10
C LYS A 90 4.79 -13.80 -8.64
N LYS A 91 5.55 -14.57 -7.86
CA LYS A 91 5.36 -14.69 -6.41
C LYS A 91 5.70 -13.39 -5.68
N GLY A 92 6.81 -12.72 -6.03
CA GLY A 92 7.17 -11.42 -5.47
C GLY A 92 6.11 -10.33 -5.75
N LEU A 93 5.55 -10.30 -6.96
CA LEU A 93 4.43 -9.43 -7.33
C LEU A 93 3.17 -9.73 -6.52
N GLN A 94 2.82 -11.01 -6.39
CA GLN A 94 1.66 -11.43 -5.61
C GLN A 94 1.81 -11.06 -4.14
N GLN A 95 3.00 -11.22 -3.56
CA GLN A 95 3.32 -10.84 -2.19
C GLN A 95 3.16 -9.32 -1.97
N ARG A 96 3.75 -8.50 -2.85
CA ARG A 96 3.58 -7.03 -2.80
C ARG A 96 2.10 -6.63 -2.87
N ARG A 97 1.34 -7.25 -3.77
CA ARG A 97 -0.10 -6.97 -3.92
C ARG A 97 -0.87 -7.34 -2.66
N GLN A 98 -0.66 -8.52 -2.11
CA GLN A 98 -1.33 -8.98 -0.89
C GLN A 98 -1.02 -8.07 0.30
N LEU A 99 0.24 -7.64 0.43
CA LEU A 99 0.64 -6.71 1.49
C LEU A 99 -0.07 -5.36 1.34
N LEU A 100 -0.03 -4.75 0.15
CA LEU A 100 -0.72 -3.47 -0.09
C LEU A 100 -2.24 -3.57 0.12
N GLN A 101 -2.85 -4.71 -0.21
CA GLN A 101 -4.28 -4.97 0.05
C GLN A 101 -4.60 -5.09 1.55
N SER A 102 -3.71 -5.68 2.36
CA SER A 102 -3.87 -5.71 3.82
C SER A 102 -3.81 -4.30 4.39
N ILE A 103 -2.78 -3.53 4.00
CA ILE A 103 -2.61 -2.14 4.46
C ILE A 103 -3.83 -1.29 4.06
N LEU A 104 -4.33 -1.45 2.83
CA LEU A 104 -5.53 -0.76 2.36
C LEU A 104 -6.74 -1.07 3.24
N THR A 105 -6.96 -2.35 3.54
CA THR A 105 -8.11 -2.81 4.34
C THR A 105 -8.07 -2.22 5.74
N GLU A 106 -6.91 -2.26 6.39
CA GLU A 106 -6.70 -1.69 7.72
C GLU A 106 -6.91 -0.17 7.72
N LEU A 107 -6.35 0.51 6.71
CA LEU A 107 -6.46 1.95 6.56
C LEU A 107 -7.91 2.42 6.32
N GLN A 108 -8.68 1.71 5.49
CA GLN A 108 -10.10 2.01 5.29
C GLN A 108 -10.92 1.82 6.56
N GLY A 109 -10.57 0.84 7.40
CA GLY A 109 -11.18 0.67 8.71
C GLY A 109 -10.92 1.85 9.66
N LEU A 110 -9.68 2.35 9.69
CA LEU A 110 -9.31 3.53 10.46
C LEU A 110 -10.00 4.80 9.95
N GLU A 111 -10.00 5.01 8.63
CA GLU A 111 -10.65 6.17 8.01
C GLU A 111 -12.16 6.19 8.24
N ALA A 112 -12.83 5.02 8.23
CA ALA A 112 -14.24 4.92 8.57
C ALA A 112 -14.53 5.30 10.02
N GLN A 113 -13.67 4.90 10.97
CA GLN A 113 -13.79 5.29 12.38
C GLN A 113 -13.53 6.78 12.59
N GLU A 114 -12.54 7.35 11.90
CA GLU A 114 -12.25 8.79 11.92
C GLU A 114 -13.48 9.59 11.44
N VAL A 115 -14.12 9.16 10.34
CA VAL A 115 -15.33 9.81 9.82
C VAL A 115 -16.52 9.67 10.78
N ASP A 116 -16.72 8.49 11.38
CA ASP A 116 -17.80 8.27 12.35
C ASP A 116 -17.62 9.14 13.61
N ALA A 117 -16.40 9.23 14.14
CA ALA A 117 -16.10 10.11 15.29
C ALA A 117 -16.39 11.59 14.98
N LEU A 118 -15.92 12.06 13.81
CA LEU A 118 -16.12 13.46 13.38
C LEU A 118 -17.59 13.81 13.09
N THR A 119 -18.42 12.83 12.73
CA THR A 119 -19.85 13.04 12.45
C THR A 119 -20.75 12.74 13.65
N GLY A 120 -20.29 11.93 14.60
CA GLY A 120 -21.00 11.58 15.83
C GLY A 120 -20.95 12.62 16.94
N GLU A 121 -19.92 13.48 16.97
CA GLU A 121 -19.79 14.57 17.97
C GLU A 121 -20.81 15.72 17.79
N ASP A 122 -21.47 15.82 16.63
CA ASP A 122 -22.41 16.92 16.31
C ASP A 122 -23.88 16.64 16.74
N ARG A 123 -24.13 15.50 17.41
CA ARG A 123 -25.43 15.19 18.04
C ARG A 123 -25.44 15.66 19.50
N GLU A 124 -25.33 16.97 19.71
CA GLU A 124 -25.72 17.56 21.00
C GLU A 124 -27.24 17.40 21.17
N ASP A 125 -27.64 16.64 22.19
CA ASP A 125 -29.03 16.49 22.63
C ASP A 125 -29.64 17.89 22.87
N PRO A 126 -30.77 18.26 22.25
CA PRO A 126 -31.38 19.56 22.53
C PRO A 126 -31.74 19.62 24.02
N PRO A 127 -31.50 20.75 24.71
CA PRO A 127 -31.84 20.86 26.12
C PRO A 127 -33.36 20.64 26.27
N GLY A 128 -33.73 19.59 27.00
CA GLY A 128 -35.13 19.26 27.25
C GLY A 128 -35.86 20.43 27.92
N PRO A 129 -37.13 20.68 27.57
CA PRO A 129 -37.86 21.81 28.13
C PRO A 129 -38.03 21.60 29.64
N SER A 130 -37.58 22.59 30.41
CA SER A 130 -37.77 22.70 31.87
C SER A 130 -39.22 23.03 32.23
#